data_AF-A0ABD3HHD4-F1
#
_entry.id   AF-A0ABD3HHD4-F1
#
_cell.length_a   1.000
_cell.length_b   1.000
_cell.length_c   1.000
_cell.angle_alpha   90.00
_cell.angle_beta   90.00
_cell.angle_gamma   90.00
#
_symmetry.space_group_name_H-M   'P 1'
#
loop_
_entity.id
_entity.type
_entity.pdbx_description
1 polymer ?
#
loop_
_entity_poly.entity_id
_entity_poly.type
_entity_poly.pdbx_seq_one_letter_code
_entity_poly.pdbx_strand_id
1 'polypeptide(L)'
;MSSDLQTTPSVIGGDGGTSFSCFAETDGKTLQEIEVWAGRYCLKAISVRLTNDTTPTTFGSTKRSQWADDKVSELSYKKFTFNPGERITSLSIWSNGLFDDTFQRRLRPRGVEIKYDFTKSSISTRVGAICFKTDHDREFDFGMYSFVRNPQAKVRMTVGSGICLGVRGRAGWDIDSLGFVFLKPVVGAKLVAVEYTTLTADTPTISEEALDALQERNLGTSSQPWIFSGSKVVNTRSLWLPSLNTGLTGYLAPRVEAKVPRVVVTTSGKFEWSLSTDIVKTDSFEISSTEELRWNETDISQPTESFLLLASTGRGTISVPFTGDVEVRLENGSQFRYKVSGEYSGLSFSPARIHRTINTNPSTLATEDNNASSSSQNQDENQTSTPDATEVTPGSNDGPGNDIMFDAFEVMPQPPQRSENDVVAKVSLGMTSIRRIAGRSELLQSCGFVIYTVECGPSYDDMLEWVKTNITQKANVTISEMWVLDDRNYLVTVDSEKARRVVFMRSPYYYNQKMVLILPWRPDYGIQDMQPKLIPTWVNIHGVGPLFSEEGEELLAAIGPVLGSEKDCRRTARSPHLRGCVLLDIKQPQPSRLEISAGETKVDLLITYDKLPDVCFACHKRGHPETL
;
A
#
# COMPACT_ATOMS: atom_id res chain seq x y z
N MET A 1 2.93 -19.10 -28.21
CA MET A 1 1.85 -18.10 -27.99
C MET A 1 2.32 -17.18 -26.88
N SER A 2 1.97 -15.89 -26.96
CA SER A 2 2.94 -14.82 -26.69
C SER A 2 3.37 -14.69 -25.22
N SER A 3 4.67 -14.93 -24.98
CA SER A 3 5.40 -14.59 -23.76
C SER A 3 5.58 -13.08 -23.55
N ASP A 4 5.03 -12.25 -24.43
CA ASP A 4 5.36 -10.83 -24.50
C ASP A 4 4.47 -10.01 -23.56
N LEU A 5 3.27 -10.50 -23.23
CA LEU A 5 2.32 -9.85 -22.32
C LEU A 5 2.56 -10.14 -20.82
N GLN A 6 2.95 -11.37 -20.51
CA GLN A 6 3.04 -11.91 -19.14
C GLN A 6 4.48 -12.02 -18.64
N THR A 7 4.72 -11.79 -17.34
CA THR A 7 6.00 -12.13 -16.69
C THR A 7 6.27 -13.62 -16.85
N THR A 8 7.50 -14.04 -17.15
CA THR A 8 7.86 -15.47 -17.22
C THR A 8 7.57 -16.15 -15.87
N PRO A 9 6.55 -17.01 -15.74
CA PRO A 9 6.12 -17.46 -14.42
C PRO A 9 7.05 -18.57 -13.90
N SER A 10 7.84 -18.26 -12.88
CA SER A 10 8.55 -19.26 -12.10
C SER A 10 7.55 -20.16 -11.37
N VAL A 11 7.57 -21.45 -11.69
CA VAL A 11 6.72 -22.48 -11.07
C VAL A 11 7.55 -23.19 -10.00
N ILE A 12 7.06 -23.22 -8.76
CA ILE A 12 7.73 -23.79 -7.59
C ILE A 12 7.00 -25.05 -7.16
N GLY A 13 7.74 -26.11 -6.83
CA GLY A 13 7.18 -27.40 -6.41
C GLY A 13 7.96 -28.57 -7.01
N GLY A 14 7.28 -29.69 -7.30
CA GLY A 14 7.85 -30.88 -7.93
C GLY A 14 7.13 -31.33 -9.19
N ASP A 15 7.71 -32.33 -9.86
CA ASP A 15 7.30 -32.86 -11.17
C ASP A 15 6.20 -33.94 -11.11
N GLY A 16 5.40 -33.94 -10.04
CA GLY A 16 4.21 -34.79 -9.92
C GLY A 16 2.93 -34.14 -10.45
N GLY A 17 1.84 -34.91 -10.47
CA GLY A 17 0.50 -34.42 -10.85
C GLY A 17 0.30 -34.14 -12.35
N THR A 18 -0.89 -33.68 -12.69
CA THR A 18 -1.30 -33.25 -14.04
C THR A 18 -1.14 -31.74 -14.16
N SER A 19 -0.62 -31.26 -15.29
CA SER A 19 -0.48 -29.82 -15.56
C SER A 19 -1.82 -29.10 -15.66
N PHE A 20 -1.91 -27.92 -15.05
CA PHE A 20 -3.06 -27.02 -15.15
C PHE A 20 -2.63 -25.59 -15.48
N SER A 21 -3.56 -24.82 -16.03
CA SER A 21 -3.43 -23.38 -16.28
C SER A 21 -4.81 -22.76 -16.21
N CYS A 22 -4.95 -21.71 -15.38
CA CYS A 22 -6.18 -20.97 -15.16
C CYS A 22 -5.81 -19.50 -15.02
N PHE A 23 -5.70 -18.83 -16.16
CA PHE A 23 -5.39 -17.41 -16.27
C PHE A 23 -5.93 -16.87 -17.60
N ALA A 24 -6.05 -15.56 -17.66
CA ALA A 24 -6.52 -14.82 -18.82
C ALA A 24 -5.36 -14.12 -19.53
N GLU A 25 -5.16 -14.37 -20.83
CA GLU A 25 -4.14 -13.65 -21.62
C GLU A 25 -4.68 -12.32 -22.19
N THR A 26 -5.86 -12.33 -22.81
CA THR A 26 -6.38 -11.18 -23.58
C THR A 26 -7.89 -10.95 -23.49
N ASP A 27 -8.61 -11.63 -22.58
CA ASP A 27 -10.07 -11.41 -22.39
C ASP A 27 -10.37 -10.33 -21.32
N GLY A 28 -9.33 -9.73 -20.74
CA GLY A 28 -9.44 -8.68 -19.74
C GLY A 28 -9.69 -9.16 -18.31
N LYS A 29 -9.76 -10.47 -18.04
CA LYS A 29 -9.97 -10.96 -16.68
C LYS A 29 -8.68 -10.92 -15.83
N THR A 30 -8.86 -10.81 -14.53
CA THR A 30 -7.79 -10.93 -13.51
C THR A 30 -8.22 -11.89 -12.40
N LEU A 31 -7.33 -12.23 -11.48
CA LEU A 31 -7.68 -12.98 -10.28
C LEU A 31 -8.58 -12.12 -9.37
N GLN A 32 -9.79 -12.59 -9.07
CA GLN A 32 -10.72 -11.95 -8.12
C GLN A 32 -10.64 -12.58 -6.73
N GLU A 33 -10.39 -13.88 -6.68
CA GLU A 33 -10.46 -14.66 -5.43
C GLU A 33 -9.55 -15.87 -5.47
N ILE A 34 -8.93 -16.18 -4.34
CA ILE A 34 -8.10 -17.36 -4.13
C ILE A 34 -8.45 -18.02 -2.79
N GLU A 35 -8.64 -19.33 -2.83
CA GLU A 35 -8.81 -20.18 -1.65
C GLU A 35 -7.71 -21.25 -1.69
N VAL A 36 -7.05 -21.49 -0.56
CA VAL A 36 -5.95 -22.44 -0.46
C VAL A 36 -6.20 -23.38 0.69
N TRP A 37 -6.10 -24.68 0.46
CA TRP A 37 -6.16 -25.72 1.49
C TRP A 37 -4.75 -26.23 1.78
N ALA A 38 -4.42 -26.37 3.06
CA ALA A 38 -3.16 -26.90 3.52
C ALA A 38 -3.38 -28.19 4.32
N GLY A 39 -2.51 -29.16 4.05
CA GLY A 39 -2.37 -30.38 4.82
C GLY A 39 -1.11 -30.33 5.66
N ARG A 40 -0.78 -31.46 6.29
CA ARG A 40 0.33 -31.54 7.22
C ARG A 40 1.70 -31.20 6.63
N TYR A 41 1.94 -31.56 5.36
CA TYR A 41 3.25 -31.48 4.68
C TYR A 41 3.27 -30.63 3.39
N CYS A 42 2.11 -30.16 2.92
CA CYS A 42 1.98 -29.48 1.62
C CYS A 42 0.63 -28.77 1.47
N LEU A 43 0.49 -27.98 0.40
CA LEU A 43 -0.80 -27.51 -0.08
C LEU A 43 -1.57 -28.66 -0.73
N LYS A 44 -2.85 -28.78 -0.36
CA LYS A 44 -3.78 -29.83 -0.76
C LYS A 44 -4.61 -29.46 -1.98
N ALA A 45 -5.08 -28.21 -2.01
CA ALA A 45 -5.85 -27.66 -3.10
C ALA A 45 -5.65 -26.15 -3.21
N ILE A 46 -5.92 -25.62 -4.39
CA ILE A 46 -6.08 -24.19 -4.67
C ILE A 46 -7.34 -24.01 -5.52
N SER A 47 -8.21 -23.10 -5.12
CA SER A 47 -9.37 -22.68 -5.90
C SER A 47 -9.19 -21.22 -6.28
N VAL A 48 -9.43 -20.89 -7.55
CA VAL A 48 -9.30 -19.52 -8.07
C VAL A 48 -10.56 -19.11 -8.80
N ARG A 49 -11.01 -17.88 -8.58
CA ARG A 49 -12.08 -17.26 -9.36
C ARG A 49 -11.47 -16.10 -10.12
N LEU A 50 -11.56 -16.12 -11.45
CA LEU A 50 -11.25 -14.94 -12.23
C LEU A 50 -12.46 -14.02 -12.24
N THR A 51 -12.20 -12.75 -12.48
CA THR A 51 -13.24 -11.72 -12.66
C THR A 51 -14.17 -12.09 -13.81
N ASN A 52 -15.48 -11.87 -13.67
CA ASN A 52 -16.54 -12.32 -14.59
C ASN A 52 -16.82 -13.84 -14.62
N ASP A 53 -16.04 -14.69 -13.95
CA ASP A 53 -16.38 -16.12 -13.83
C ASP A 53 -17.44 -16.34 -12.73
N THR A 54 -18.47 -17.11 -13.04
CA THR A 54 -19.58 -17.41 -12.11
C THR A 54 -19.21 -18.44 -11.05
N THR A 55 -18.21 -19.28 -11.30
CA THR A 55 -17.75 -20.33 -10.39
C THR A 55 -16.22 -20.36 -10.32
N PRO A 56 -15.63 -20.71 -9.15
CA PRO A 56 -14.18 -20.86 -9.03
C PRO A 56 -13.72 -22.20 -9.61
N THR A 57 -12.53 -22.22 -10.21
CA THR A 57 -11.86 -23.44 -10.68
C THR A 57 -10.92 -23.98 -9.61
N THR A 58 -11.11 -25.25 -9.22
CA THR A 58 -10.33 -25.89 -8.14
C THR A 58 -9.34 -26.93 -8.69
N PHE A 59 -8.10 -26.87 -8.21
CA PHE A 59 -7.02 -27.82 -8.48
C PHE A 59 -6.59 -28.50 -7.18
N GLY A 60 -6.12 -29.75 -7.25
CA GLY A 60 -5.82 -30.57 -6.07
C GLY A 60 -7.08 -31.21 -5.46
N SER A 61 -7.02 -31.60 -4.18
CA SER A 61 -8.15 -32.18 -3.46
C SER A 61 -8.48 -31.43 -2.17
N THR A 62 -9.69 -30.87 -2.09
CA THR A 62 -10.30 -30.33 -0.86
C THR A 62 -10.79 -31.45 0.08
N LYS A 63 -10.80 -32.70 -0.39
CA LYS A 63 -11.21 -33.87 0.38
C LYS A 63 -10.03 -34.50 1.12
N ARG A 64 -10.30 -35.06 2.31
CA ARG A 64 -9.35 -35.84 3.10
C ARG A 64 -8.84 -37.05 2.30
N SER A 65 -7.53 -37.31 2.39
CA SER A 65 -6.94 -38.56 1.88
C SER A 65 -7.31 -39.72 2.80
N GLN A 66 -7.79 -40.83 2.24
CA GLN A 66 -8.03 -42.07 3.00
C GLN A 66 -6.73 -42.77 3.46
N TRP A 67 -5.57 -42.29 3.02
CA TRP A 67 -4.25 -42.88 3.29
C TRP A 67 -3.35 -42.02 4.20
N ALA A 68 -3.88 -40.96 4.83
CA ALA A 68 -3.07 -40.00 5.60
C ALA A 68 -3.35 -40.04 7.11
N ASP A 69 -2.28 -39.92 7.90
CA ASP A 69 -2.28 -39.77 9.38
C ASP A 69 -2.92 -38.45 9.88
N ASP A 70 -3.55 -37.68 9.01
CA ASP A 70 -4.19 -36.41 9.34
C ASP A 70 -5.47 -36.72 10.14
N LYS A 71 -5.31 -36.69 11.49
CA LYS A 71 -6.37 -36.93 12.48
C LYS A 71 -7.35 -35.77 12.66
N VAL A 72 -7.16 -34.67 11.95
CA VAL A 72 -8.05 -33.50 11.98
C VAL A 72 -9.26 -33.77 11.08
N SER A 73 -10.46 -33.39 11.54
CA SER A 73 -11.73 -33.64 10.83
C SER A 73 -11.87 -32.84 9.53
N GLU A 74 -11.18 -31.72 9.41
CA GLU A 74 -11.24 -30.80 8.28
C GLU A 74 -9.82 -30.38 7.84
N LEU A 75 -9.63 -30.14 6.54
CA LEU A 75 -8.41 -29.51 6.04
C LEU A 75 -8.47 -28.01 6.32
N SER A 76 -7.45 -27.48 6.99
CA SER A 76 -7.30 -26.03 7.16
C SER A 76 -7.28 -25.34 5.79
N TYR A 77 -8.05 -24.27 5.64
CA TYR A 77 -8.04 -23.44 4.44
C TYR A 77 -8.06 -21.95 4.79
N LYS A 78 -7.63 -21.12 3.85
CA LYS A 78 -7.71 -19.65 3.94
C LYS A 78 -8.16 -19.09 2.60
N LYS A 79 -9.06 -18.11 2.66
CA LYS A 79 -9.62 -17.38 1.52
C LYS A 79 -9.06 -15.95 1.46
N PHE A 80 -8.91 -15.43 0.26
CA PHE A 80 -8.62 -14.03 -0.01
C PHE A 80 -9.41 -13.56 -1.24
N THR A 81 -10.17 -12.49 -1.09
CA THR A 81 -10.93 -11.87 -2.18
C THR A 81 -10.35 -10.48 -2.41
N PHE A 82 -9.89 -10.21 -3.62
CA PHE A 82 -9.25 -8.94 -4.01
C PHE A 82 -10.30 -7.84 -4.16
N ASN A 83 -9.95 -6.64 -3.71
CA ASN A 83 -10.72 -5.43 -3.99
C ASN A 83 -10.54 -5.04 -5.48
N PRO A 84 -11.49 -4.31 -6.08
CA PRO A 84 -11.33 -3.78 -7.44
C PRO A 84 -10.02 -2.96 -7.55
N GLY A 85 -9.13 -3.36 -8.46
CA GLY A 85 -7.86 -2.66 -8.73
C GLY A 85 -6.70 -2.96 -7.77
N GLU A 86 -6.89 -3.79 -6.74
CA GLU A 86 -5.85 -4.15 -5.76
C GLU A 86 -4.75 -5.04 -6.35
N ARG A 87 -3.50 -4.62 -6.20
CA ARG A 87 -2.32 -5.26 -6.80
C ARG A 87 -1.55 -6.08 -5.78
N ILE A 88 -0.91 -7.15 -6.23
CA ILE A 88 0.08 -7.88 -5.43
C ILE A 88 1.43 -7.15 -5.51
N THR A 89 1.89 -6.60 -4.38
CA THR A 89 3.18 -5.88 -4.27
C THR A 89 4.35 -6.82 -4.02
N SER A 90 4.09 -7.99 -3.42
CA SER A 90 5.10 -9.04 -3.26
C SER A 90 4.45 -10.41 -3.19
N LEU A 91 5.12 -11.42 -3.76
CA LEU A 91 4.71 -12.82 -3.69
C LEU A 91 5.93 -13.69 -3.38
N SER A 92 5.73 -14.69 -2.53
CA SER A 92 6.69 -15.74 -2.22
C SER A 92 5.99 -17.09 -2.18
N ILE A 93 6.61 -18.11 -2.77
CA ILE A 93 6.14 -19.49 -2.74
C ILE A 93 7.23 -20.35 -2.11
N TRP A 94 6.84 -21.25 -1.21
CA TRP A 94 7.75 -22.24 -0.63
C TRP A 94 7.49 -23.59 -1.29
N SER A 95 8.55 -24.34 -1.59
CA SER A 95 8.42 -25.79 -1.71
C SER A 95 8.13 -26.42 -0.35
N ASN A 96 7.67 -27.67 -0.33
CA ASN A 96 7.54 -28.42 0.92
C ASN A 96 8.90 -28.73 1.58
N GLY A 97 9.98 -28.77 0.80
CA GLY A 97 11.33 -29.07 1.27
C GLY A 97 11.52 -30.53 1.66
N LEU A 98 12.74 -31.05 1.47
CA LEU A 98 13.08 -32.38 1.97
C LEU A 98 13.22 -32.36 3.50
N PHE A 99 12.71 -33.42 4.12
CA PHE A 99 12.76 -33.68 5.55
C PHE A 99 14.18 -33.56 6.11
N ASP A 100 14.31 -32.77 7.18
CA ASP A 100 15.51 -32.68 8.02
C ASP A 100 16.04 -34.08 8.43
N ASP A 101 17.37 -34.23 8.51
CA ASP A 101 18.07 -35.48 8.82
C ASP A 101 17.61 -36.07 10.17
N THR A 102 17.20 -35.19 11.09
CA THR A 102 16.60 -35.53 12.38
C THR A 102 15.31 -36.37 12.26
N PHE A 103 14.53 -36.20 11.18
CA PHE A 103 13.28 -36.94 10.95
C PHE A 103 13.54 -38.30 10.28
N GLN A 104 14.47 -38.38 9.32
CA GLN A 104 14.83 -39.66 8.68
C GLN A 104 15.45 -40.66 9.66
N ARG A 105 16.16 -40.19 10.69
CA ARG A 105 16.69 -41.04 11.76
C ARG A 105 15.60 -41.74 12.60
N ARG A 106 14.38 -41.18 12.69
CA ARG A 106 13.25 -41.79 13.42
C ARG A 106 12.48 -42.84 12.62
N LEU A 107 12.63 -42.88 11.30
CA LEU A 107 11.90 -43.80 10.41
C LEU A 107 12.74 -44.99 9.92
N ARG A 108 13.98 -45.17 10.38
CA ARG A 108 14.82 -46.32 9.98
C ARG A 108 14.33 -47.61 10.65
N PRO A 109 13.99 -48.67 9.90
CA PRO A 109 14.20 -50.03 10.36
C PRO A 109 15.71 -50.21 10.64
N ARG A 110 16.08 -50.88 11.74
CA ARG A 110 17.50 -51.11 12.06
C ARG A 110 18.14 -51.95 10.95
N GLY A 111 19.12 -51.39 10.23
CA GLY A 111 20.06 -52.15 9.40
C GLY A 111 20.12 -51.86 7.90
N VAL A 112 19.31 -50.95 7.34
CA VAL A 112 19.39 -50.60 5.91
C VAL A 112 20.08 -49.25 5.71
N GLU A 113 21.23 -49.25 5.05
CA GLU A 113 21.96 -48.05 4.65
C GLU A 113 21.63 -47.70 3.18
N ILE A 114 20.77 -46.71 2.97
CA ILE A 114 20.47 -46.19 1.64
C ILE A 114 21.38 -44.98 1.38
N LYS A 115 22.35 -45.13 0.48
CA LYS A 115 23.19 -44.01 0.01
C LYS A 115 22.38 -43.12 -0.93
N TYR A 116 21.95 -41.97 -0.44
CA TYR A 116 21.55 -40.84 -1.29
C TYR A 116 22.74 -39.93 -1.56
N ASP A 117 22.83 -39.45 -2.79
CA ASP A 117 23.84 -38.50 -3.24
C ASP A 117 23.40 -37.06 -2.92
N PHE A 118 23.98 -36.49 -1.86
CA PHE A 118 23.69 -35.14 -1.39
C PHE A 118 24.18 -34.01 -2.31
N THR A 119 24.87 -34.33 -3.41
CA THR A 119 25.26 -33.33 -4.42
C THR A 119 24.18 -33.03 -5.44
N LYS A 120 23.08 -33.82 -5.46
CA LYS A 120 21.88 -33.53 -6.25
C LYS A 120 20.91 -32.68 -5.45
N SER A 121 20.57 -31.53 -6.03
CA SER A 121 19.72 -30.50 -5.43
C SER A 121 18.36 -31.02 -4.95
N SER A 122 17.97 -30.64 -3.73
CA SER A 122 16.60 -30.27 -3.33
C SER A 122 15.45 -30.99 -4.07
N ILE A 123 15.10 -32.20 -3.63
CA ILE A 123 13.87 -32.87 -4.11
C ILE A 123 12.65 -32.21 -3.44
N SER A 124 12.26 -31.06 -3.97
CA SER A 124 10.94 -30.46 -3.78
C SER A 124 9.90 -31.35 -4.44
N THR A 125 8.93 -31.89 -3.68
CA THR A 125 7.90 -32.78 -4.24
C THR A 125 6.52 -32.13 -4.33
N ARG A 126 6.28 -31.05 -3.55
CA ARG A 126 5.01 -30.33 -3.47
C ARG A 126 5.23 -28.84 -3.20
N VAL A 127 4.18 -28.04 -3.37
CA VAL A 127 4.12 -26.69 -2.80
C VAL A 127 3.87 -26.77 -1.30
N GLY A 128 4.63 -25.99 -0.52
CA GLY A 128 4.55 -25.94 0.94
C GLY A 128 3.71 -24.78 1.47
N ALA A 129 3.85 -23.59 0.89
CA ALA A 129 3.17 -22.37 1.34
C ALA A 129 3.14 -21.28 0.26
N ILE A 130 2.22 -20.32 0.41
CA ILE A 130 2.11 -19.08 -0.39
C ILE A 130 2.04 -17.91 0.60
N CYS A 131 2.81 -16.86 0.36
CA CYS A 131 2.69 -15.58 1.05
C CYS A 131 2.67 -14.45 0.02
N PHE A 132 1.68 -13.58 0.08
CA PHE A 132 1.68 -12.33 -0.69
C PHE A 132 1.16 -11.15 0.14
N LYS A 133 1.65 -9.95 -0.20
CA LYS A 133 1.13 -8.67 0.29
C LYS A 133 0.55 -7.87 -0.87
N THR A 134 -0.45 -7.04 -0.60
CA THR A 134 -1.07 -6.16 -1.60
C THR A 134 -0.67 -4.69 -1.43
N ASP A 135 -1.15 -3.83 -2.32
CA ASP A 135 -1.04 -2.35 -2.25
C ASP A 135 -2.06 -1.72 -1.30
N HIS A 136 -2.91 -2.53 -0.65
CA HIS A 136 -3.87 -2.12 0.38
C HIS A 136 -3.44 -2.59 1.79
N ASP A 137 -2.13 -2.82 2.00
CA ASP A 137 -1.52 -3.35 3.22
C ASP A 137 -2.10 -4.69 3.73
N ARG A 138 -2.79 -5.44 2.87
CA ARG A 138 -3.36 -6.75 3.22
C ARG A 138 -2.36 -7.87 2.97
N GLU A 139 -2.28 -8.84 3.88
CA GLU A 139 -1.37 -9.99 3.79
C GLU A 139 -2.12 -11.32 3.74
N PHE A 140 -1.87 -12.10 2.69
CA PHE A 140 -2.22 -13.50 2.63
C PHE A 140 -0.97 -14.35 2.87
N ASP A 141 -0.77 -14.79 4.10
CA ASP A 141 0.17 -15.88 4.41
C ASP A 141 -0.60 -17.17 4.74
N PHE A 142 -0.29 -18.28 4.06
CA PHE A 142 -0.89 -19.60 4.31
C PHE A 142 -0.03 -20.77 3.80
N GLY A 143 -0.04 -21.91 4.51
CA GLY A 143 0.76 -23.07 4.13
C GLY A 143 0.62 -24.27 5.07
N MET A 144 1.44 -25.29 4.84
CA MET A 144 1.54 -26.47 5.70
C MET A 144 1.79 -26.11 7.17
N TYR A 145 1.21 -26.90 8.09
CA TYR A 145 1.16 -26.56 9.51
C TYR A 145 2.04 -27.42 10.43
N SER A 146 2.59 -28.56 9.98
CA SER A 146 3.41 -29.45 10.85
C SER A 146 4.92 -29.27 10.72
N PHE A 147 5.38 -28.36 9.85
CA PHE A 147 6.79 -28.10 9.61
C PHE A 147 7.05 -26.61 9.57
N VAL A 148 8.15 -26.17 10.19
CA VAL A 148 8.64 -24.81 10.04
C VAL A 148 9.05 -24.62 8.58
N ARG A 149 8.48 -23.61 7.92
CA ARG A 149 8.81 -23.28 6.52
C ARG A 149 10.31 -22.98 6.40
N ASN A 150 11.06 -23.84 5.72
CA ASN A 150 12.49 -23.64 5.52
C ASN A 150 12.73 -22.30 4.75
N PRO A 151 13.48 -21.33 5.31
CA PRO A 151 13.79 -20.09 4.60
C PRO A 151 14.51 -20.30 3.26
N GLN A 152 15.34 -21.34 3.14
CA GLN A 152 16.03 -21.72 1.90
C GLN A 152 15.09 -22.31 0.84
N ALA A 153 13.90 -22.76 1.24
CA ALA A 153 12.86 -23.25 0.34
C ALA A 153 11.93 -22.13 -0.17
N LYS A 154 12.10 -20.89 0.33
CA LYS A 154 11.36 -19.70 -0.10
C LYS A 154 11.90 -19.21 -1.44
N VAL A 155 11.04 -19.05 -2.44
CA VAL A 155 11.37 -18.34 -3.68
C VAL A 155 10.49 -17.09 -3.79
N ARG A 156 11.12 -15.93 -3.95
CA ARG A 156 10.44 -14.65 -4.22
C ARG A 156 10.08 -14.62 -5.72
N MET A 157 8.83 -14.32 -6.03
CA MET A 157 8.33 -14.25 -7.41
C MET A 157 8.41 -12.81 -7.94
N THR A 158 8.67 -12.67 -9.24
CA THR A 158 8.54 -11.39 -9.94
C THR A 158 7.07 -11.10 -10.23
N VAL A 159 6.52 -10.01 -9.65
CA VAL A 159 5.10 -9.67 -9.74
C VAL A 159 4.74 -8.73 -10.90
N GLY A 160 5.72 -8.22 -11.65
CA GLY A 160 5.49 -7.35 -12.80
C GLY A 160 4.72 -6.08 -12.43
N SER A 161 3.55 -5.87 -13.05
CA SER A 161 2.62 -4.78 -12.71
C SER A 161 1.85 -4.95 -11.39
N GLY A 162 2.01 -6.10 -10.72
CA GLY A 162 1.20 -6.55 -9.59
C GLY A 162 -0.18 -7.06 -9.97
N ILE A 163 -0.59 -6.93 -11.23
CA ILE A 163 -1.89 -7.41 -11.74
C ILE A 163 -1.80 -8.91 -12.02
N CYS A 164 -2.45 -9.71 -11.17
CA CYS A 164 -2.49 -11.16 -11.31
C CYS A 164 -3.56 -11.57 -12.34
N LEU A 165 -3.12 -12.25 -13.40
CA LEU A 165 -3.99 -12.82 -14.45
C LEU A 165 -4.53 -14.21 -14.07
N GLY A 166 -3.90 -14.87 -13.09
CA GLY A 166 -4.30 -16.19 -12.59
C GLY A 166 -3.11 -17.07 -12.19
N VAL A 167 -3.27 -18.39 -12.28
CA VAL A 167 -2.30 -19.38 -11.81
C VAL A 167 -2.03 -20.49 -12.83
N ARG A 168 -0.87 -21.12 -12.73
CA ARG A 168 -0.51 -22.33 -13.47
C ARG A 168 0.33 -23.26 -12.61
N GLY A 169 0.38 -24.55 -12.94
CA GLY A 169 1.14 -25.50 -12.13
C GLY A 169 0.87 -26.95 -12.50
N ARG A 170 1.06 -27.85 -11.53
CA ARG A 170 0.70 -29.26 -11.61
C ARG A 170 0.02 -29.70 -10.31
N ALA A 171 -1.01 -30.53 -10.41
CA ALA A 171 -1.78 -30.98 -9.25
C ALA A 171 -2.32 -32.41 -9.45
N GLY A 172 -2.54 -33.09 -8.34
CA GLY A 172 -3.22 -34.39 -8.26
C GLY A 172 -4.10 -34.44 -7.02
N TRP A 173 -3.71 -35.24 -6.03
CA TRP A 173 -4.30 -35.20 -4.68
C TRP A 173 -3.80 -34.01 -3.84
N ASP A 174 -2.70 -33.40 -4.27
CA ASP A 174 -2.02 -32.25 -3.66
C ASP A 174 -1.74 -31.21 -4.76
N ILE A 175 -1.17 -30.05 -4.38
CA ILE A 175 -0.52 -29.14 -5.33
C ILE A 175 0.95 -29.54 -5.45
N ASP A 176 1.28 -30.23 -6.55
CA ASP A 176 2.64 -30.65 -6.88
C ASP A 176 3.52 -29.44 -7.18
N SER A 177 3.05 -28.52 -8.02
CA SER A 177 3.75 -27.25 -8.28
C SER A 177 2.79 -26.11 -8.64
N LEU A 178 3.21 -24.86 -8.40
CA LEU A 178 2.42 -23.65 -8.60
C LEU A 178 3.29 -22.46 -8.99
N GLY A 179 2.79 -21.63 -9.89
CA GLY A 179 3.26 -20.29 -10.17
C GLY A 179 2.08 -19.35 -10.47
N PHE A 180 2.26 -18.06 -10.19
CA PHE A 180 1.27 -17.02 -10.49
C PHE A 180 1.66 -16.32 -11.78
N VAL A 181 0.66 -15.94 -12.58
CA VAL A 181 0.84 -15.27 -13.87
C VAL A 181 0.51 -13.79 -13.69
N PHE A 182 1.47 -12.90 -13.95
CA PHE A 182 1.28 -11.46 -13.85
C PHE A 182 1.39 -10.79 -15.21
N LEU A 183 0.59 -9.74 -15.42
CA LEU A 183 0.77 -8.83 -16.54
C LEU A 183 2.08 -8.04 -16.34
N LYS A 184 2.85 -7.83 -17.41
CA LYS A 184 4.03 -6.94 -17.37
C LYS A 184 3.61 -5.49 -17.06
N PRO A 185 4.55 -4.63 -16.62
CA PRO A 185 4.29 -3.20 -16.42
C PRO A 185 3.56 -2.54 -17.60
N VAL A 186 2.58 -1.70 -17.25
CA VAL A 186 1.63 -1.08 -18.19
C VAL A 186 1.95 0.40 -18.31
N VAL A 187 2.12 0.88 -19.54
CA VAL A 187 2.38 2.29 -19.86
C VAL A 187 1.09 3.11 -19.89
N GLY A 188 -0.02 2.48 -20.29
CA GLY A 188 -1.33 3.10 -20.30
C GLY A 188 -2.37 2.28 -21.05
N ALA A 189 -3.62 2.72 -20.96
CA ALA A 189 -4.75 2.12 -21.65
C ALA A 189 -5.70 3.19 -22.21
N LYS A 190 -6.45 2.83 -23.25
CA LYS A 190 -7.52 3.66 -23.82
C LYS A 190 -8.73 2.80 -24.22
N LEU A 191 -9.93 3.33 -24.00
CA LEU A 191 -11.19 2.80 -24.50
C LEU A 191 -11.46 3.41 -25.88
N VAL A 192 -11.44 2.57 -26.91
CA VAL A 192 -11.64 2.91 -28.33
C VAL A 192 -12.76 2.06 -28.93
N ALA A 193 -13.13 2.36 -30.19
CA ALA A 193 -14.16 1.62 -30.94
C ALA A 193 -15.48 1.47 -30.15
N VAL A 194 -15.90 2.56 -29.49
CA VAL A 194 -17.13 2.59 -28.69
C VAL A 194 -18.35 2.62 -29.61
N GLU A 195 -19.25 1.66 -29.41
CA GLU A 195 -20.51 1.53 -30.14
C GLU A 195 -21.68 1.54 -29.15
N TYR A 196 -22.77 2.22 -29.49
CA TYR A 196 -23.96 2.36 -28.67
C TYR A 196 -25.09 1.49 -29.24
N THR A 197 -25.26 0.30 -28.68
CA THR A 197 -25.95 -0.81 -29.37
C THR A 197 -27.45 -0.63 -29.55
N THR A 198 -28.07 0.25 -28.75
CA THR A 198 -29.51 0.58 -28.83
C THR A 198 -29.78 2.06 -29.14
N LEU A 199 -28.77 2.80 -29.60
CA LEU A 199 -28.95 4.21 -29.97
C LEU A 199 -29.70 4.35 -31.29
N THR A 200 -30.95 4.83 -31.23
CA THR A 200 -31.76 5.19 -32.39
C THR A 200 -32.13 6.68 -32.36
N ALA A 201 -32.48 7.26 -33.52
CA ALA A 201 -32.93 8.64 -33.61
C ALA A 201 -34.13 8.93 -32.67
N ASP A 202 -35.05 7.96 -32.59
CA ASP A 202 -36.27 7.99 -31.77
C ASP A 202 -36.06 7.57 -30.29
N THR A 203 -34.82 7.44 -29.80
CA THR A 203 -34.57 7.00 -28.40
C THR A 203 -35.31 7.95 -27.43
N PRO A 204 -36.35 7.47 -26.73
CA PRO A 204 -37.39 8.34 -26.18
C PRO A 204 -36.89 9.02 -24.90
N THR A 205 -36.39 10.26 -25.02
CA THR A 205 -35.94 11.07 -23.86
C THR A 205 -35.64 12.54 -24.19
N ILE A 206 -36.00 13.03 -25.38
CA ILE A 206 -35.79 14.43 -25.75
C ILE A 206 -37.05 15.25 -25.46
N SER A 207 -36.95 16.22 -24.56
CA SER A 207 -37.98 17.22 -24.27
C SER A 207 -37.62 18.55 -24.92
N GLU A 208 -38.57 19.21 -25.56
CA GLU A 208 -38.40 20.60 -26.00
C GLU A 208 -38.47 21.55 -24.81
N GLU A 209 -37.45 22.39 -24.65
CA GLU A 209 -37.40 23.45 -23.65
C GLU A 209 -37.44 24.82 -24.34
N ALA A 210 -38.34 25.70 -23.89
CA ALA A 210 -38.34 27.10 -24.27
C ALA A 210 -37.09 27.79 -23.71
N LEU A 211 -36.45 28.61 -24.54
CA LEU A 211 -35.32 29.46 -24.19
C LEU A 211 -35.76 30.90 -23.95
N ASP A 212 -36.57 31.42 -24.88
CA ASP A 212 -36.98 32.82 -24.97
C ASP A 212 -38.18 32.94 -25.95
N ALA A 213 -38.95 34.02 -25.88
CA ALA A 213 -40.09 34.25 -26.76
C ALA A 213 -40.33 35.74 -27.03
N LEU A 214 -40.58 36.08 -28.29
CA LEU A 214 -40.92 37.43 -28.73
C LEU A 214 -42.28 37.42 -29.42
N GLN A 215 -43.26 38.15 -28.86
CA GLN A 215 -44.56 38.38 -29.50
C GLN A 215 -44.57 39.77 -30.12
N GLU A 216 -44.74 39.84 -31.43
CA GLU A 216 -44.77 41.09 -32.18
C GLU A 216 -46.14 41.33 -32.84
N ARG A 217 -46.50 42.62 -32.92
CA ARG A 217 -47.72 43.08 -33.58
C ARG A 217 -47.50 44.45 -34.22
N ASN A 218 -47.34 44.48 -35.53
CA ASN A 218 -47.24 45.74 -36.27
C ASN A 218 -48.65 46.34 -36.45
N LEU A 219 -49.06 47.19 -35.51
CA LEU A 219 -50.28 48.00 -35.60
C LEU A 219 -50.13 49.23 -36.51
N GLY A 220 -48.95 49.47 -37.08
CA GLY A 220 -48.66 50.59 -37.95
C GLY A 220 -49.14 50.40 -39.39
N THR A 221 -49.05 51.47 -40.17
CA THR A 221 -49.33 51.49 -41.62
C THR A 221 -48.08 51.28 -42.48
N SER A 222 -46.90 51.16 -41.86
CA SER A 222 -45.61 50.92 -42.51
C SER A 222 -44.95 49.66 -41.95
N SER A 223 -44.15 48.99 -42.76
CA SER A 223 -43.38 47.82 -42.32
C SER A 223 -42.34 48.21 -41.25
N GLN A 224 -42.04 47.32 -40.30
CA GLN A 224 -41.17 47.60 -39.13
C GLN A 224 -40.10 46.52 -38.95
N PRO A 225 -38.81 46.87 -38.82
CA PRO A 225 -37.75 45.89 -38.56
C PRO A 225 -37.83 45.36 -37.11
N TRP A 226 -37.48 44.09 -36.92
CA TRP A 226 -37.39 43.46 -35.61
C TRP A 226 -36.11 42.60 -35.50
N ILE A 227 -35.67 42.38 -34.26
CA ILE A 227 -34.49 41.56 -33.91
C ILE A 227 -34.89 40.67 -32.74
N PHE A 228 -34.68 39.35 -32.89
CA PHE A 228 -34.89 38.37 -31.83
C PHE A 228 -33.59 37.60 -31.60
N SER A 229 -32.86 37.95 -30.55
CA SER A 229 -31.54 37.40 -30.27
C SER A 229 -31.25 37.25 -28.78
N GLY A 230 -30.56 36.17 -28.41
CA GLY A 230 -30.17 35.93 -27.03
C GLY A 230 -29.25 34.71 -26.89
N SER A 231 -28.90 34.40 -25.65
CA SER A 231 -28.06 33.24 -25.33
C SER A 231 -28.40 32.61 -23.98
N LYS A 232 -28.16 31.31 -23.83
CA LYS A 232 -28.32 30.55 -22.58
C LYS A 232 -27.17 29.57 -22.41
N VAL A 233 -26.47 29.64 -21.28
CA VAL A 233 -25.46 28.63 -20.91
C VAL A 233 -26.16 27.38 -20.35
N VAL A 234 -25.76 26.22 -20.83
CA VAL A 234 -26.26 24.90 -20.40
C VAL A 234 -25.10 23.98 -20.03
N ASN A 235 -25.36 22.98 -19.19
CA ASN A 235 -24.37 21.97 -18.78
C ASN A 235 -24.64 20.65 -19.49
N THR A 236 -23.64 20.15 -20.24
CA THR A 236 -23.67 18.82 -20.87
C THR A 236 -22.88 17.81 -20.04
N ARG A 237 -23.21 16.52 -20.18
CA ARG A 237 -22.56 15.41 -19.47
C ARG A 237 -22.51 14.16 -20.34
N SER A 238 -21.40 13.44 -20.29
CA SER A 238 -21.23 12.12 -20.90
C SER A 238 -20.46 11.22 -19.94
N LEU A 239 -21.04 10.08 -19.60
CA LEU A 239 -20.56 9.15 -18.58
C LEU A 239 -20.60 7.73 -19.14
N TRP A 240 -19.44 7.08 -19.21
CA TRP A 240 -19.31 5.67 -19.56
C TRP A 240 -19.13 4.86 -18.29
N LEU A 241 -20.07 3.99 -17.96
CA LEU A 241 -20.00 3.06 -16.83
C LEU A 241 -19.75 1.64 -17.37
N PRO A 242 -18.49 1.17 -17.45
CA PRO A 242 -18.22 -0.24 -17.76
C PRO A 242 -19.01 -1.15 -16.83
N SER A 243 -19.48 -2.30 -17.33
CA SER A 243 -20.12 -3.35 -16.53
C SER A 243 -19.10 -3.87 -15.50
N LEU A 244 -19.10 -3.27 -14.31
CA LEU A 244 -18.07 -3.49 -13.30
C LEU A 244 -18.21 -4.86 -12.64
N ASN A 245 -17.57 -5.85 -13.25
CA ASN A 245 -17.03 -7.02 -12.55
C ASN A 245 -15.49 -7.09 -12.76
N THR A 246 -14.82 -5.99 -12.36
CA THR A 246 -13.47 -5.99 -11.76
C THR A 246 -12.26 -6.52 -12.55
N GLY A 247 -12.36 -6.76 -13.86
CA GLY A 247 -11.19 -7.10 -14.70
C GLY A 247 -10.18 -5.95 -14.84
N LEU A 248 -9.33 -6.01 -15.87
CA LEU A 248 -8.24 -5.04 -16.13
C LEU A 248 -8.69 -3.57 -16.09
N THR A 249 -9.94 -3.24 -16.43
CA THR A 249 -10.45 -1.85 -16.35
C THR A 249 -10.35 -1.26 -14.94
N GLY A 250 -10.47 -2.07 -13.88
CA GLY A 250 -10.33 -1.62 -12.50
C GLY A 250 -8.91 -1.21 -12.11
N TYR A 251 -7.89 -1.59 -12.90
CA TYR A 251 -6.49 -1.31 -12.64
C TYR A 251 -5.92 -0.18 -13.51
N LEU A 252 -6.51 0.06 -14.69
CA LEU A 252 -5.83 0.76 -15.78
C LEU A 252 -6.32 2.18 -16.06
N ALA A 253 -7.44 2.62 -15.45
CA ALA A 253 -8.04 3.95 -15.63
C ALA A 253 -7.98 4.45 -17.11
N PRO A 254 -8.56 3.69 -18.07
CA PRO A 254 -8.33 3.92 -19.49
C PRO A 254 -8.92 5.26 -19.95
N ARG A 255 -8.14 5.99 -20.76
CA ARG A 255 -8.60 7.21 -21.45
C ARG A 255 -9.73 6.89 -22.40
N VAL A 256 -10.82 7.64 -22.42
CA VAL A 256 -11.89 7.43 -23.39
C VAL A 256 -11.56 8.19 -24.69
N GLU A 257 -11.56 7.49 -25.82
CA GLU A 257 -11.49 8.04 -27.17
C GLU A 257 -12.72 7.57 -27.96
N ALA A 258 -13.83 8.31 -27.82
CA ALA A 258 -15.15 7.90 -28.34
C ALA A 258 -15.88 9.05 -29.05
N LYS A 259 -16.77 8.70 -29.99
CA LYS A 259 -17.84 9.61 -30.42
C LYS A 259 -18.91 9.67 -29.34
N VAL A 260 -19.58 10.80 -29.19
CA VAL A 260 -20.53 11.08 -28.11
C VAL A 260 -21.94 11.25 -28.67
N PRO A 261 -22.97 10.58 -28.12
CA PRO A 261 -24.37 10.85 -28.42
C PRO A 261 -24.75 12.29 -28.09
N ARG A 262 -25.24 13.03 -29.09
CA ARG A 262 -25.69 14.42 -29.01
C ARG A 262 -27.09 14.56 -29.61
N VAL A 263 -27.88 15.48 -29.06
CA VAL A 263 -29.16 15.88 -29.65
C VAL A 263 -28.90 16.85 -30.80
N VAL A 264 -29.54 16.62 -31.94
CA VAL A 264 -29.48 17.49 -33.12
C VAL A 264 -30.88 17.88 -33.59
N VAL A 265 -30.97 18.96 -34.36
CA VAL A 265 -32.21 19.38 -35.04
C VAL A 265 -32.12 18.96 -36.50
N THR A 266 -33.07 18.18 -37.00
CA THR A 266 -33.14 17.82 -38.42
C THR A 266 -33.73 18.94 -39.27
N THR A 267 -33.54 18.86 -40.59
CA THR A 267 -34.15 19.78 -41.56
C THR A 267 -35.68 19.81 -41.50
N SER A 268 -36.32 18.77 -40.93
CA SER A 268 -37.76 18.72 -40.70
C SER A 268 -38.22 19.41 -39.41
N GLY A 269 -37.29 19.97 -38.62
CA GLY A 269 -37.61 20.54 -37.31
C GLY A 269 -37.94 19.50 -36.25
N LYS A 270 -37.36 18.29 -36.33
CA LYS A 270 -37.42 17.28 -35.26
C LYS A 270 -36.11 17.27 -34.47
N PHE A 271 -36.20 16.95 -33.17
CA PHE A 271 -35.03 16.66 -32.37
C PHE A 271 -34.76 15.16 -32.39
N GLU A 272 -33.52 14.77 -32.70
CA GLU A 272 -33.11 13.37 -32.85
C GLU A 272 -31.75 13.16 -32.20
N TRP A 273 -31.47 11.94 -31.74
CA TRP A 273 -30.13 11.56 -31.30
C TRP A 273 -29.22 11.22 -32.48
N SER A 274 -27.98 11.70 -32.43
CA SER A 274 -26.92 11.35 -33.39
C SER A 274 -25.57 11.23 -32.68
N LEU A 275 -24.57 10.67 -33.35
CA LEU A 275 -23.18 10.65 -32.84
C LEU A 275 -22.43 11.90 -33.31
N SER A 276 -21.54 12.42 -32.44
CA SER A 276 -20.64 13.51 -32.79
C SER A 276 -19.82 13.22 -34.06
N THR A 277 -19.51 14.29 -34.80
CA THR A 277 -18.54 14.27 -35.90
C THR A 277 -17.18 13.80 -35.38
N ASP A 278 -16.72 14.46 -34.32
CA ASP A 278 -15.40 14.33 -33.74
C ASP A 278 -15.34 13.29 -32.62
N ILE A 279 -14.14 12.74 -32.41
CA ILE A 279 -13.83 11.86 -31.30
C ILE A 279 -13.45 12.72 -30.10
N VAL A 280 -14.23 12.63 -29.03
CA VAL A 280 -13.89 13.23 -27.74
C VAL A 280 -12.81 12.39 -27.07
N LYS A 281 -11.82 13.07 -26.48
CA LYS A 281 -10.74 12.47 -25.71
C LYS A 281 -10.79 12.96 -24.28
N THR A 282 -10.76 12.05 -23.30
CA THR A 282 -10.75 12.39 -21.88
C THR A 282 -9.96 11.36 -21.07
N ASP A 283 -9.32 11.83 -19.99
CA ASP A 283 -8.61 10.99 -19.01
C ASP A 283 -9.56 10.29 -18.02
N SER A 284 -10.85 10.63 -18.02
CA SER A 284 -11.87 10.09 -17.12
C SER A 284 -13.04 9.44 -17.86
N PHE A 285 -13.68 8.47 -17.20
CA PHE A 285 -14.95 7.88 -17.64
C PHE A 285 -16.14 8.85 -17.65
N GLU A 286 -15.94 10.09 -17.18
CA GLU A 286 -16.90 11.18 -17.24
C GLU A 286 -16.26 12.38 -17.95
N ILE A 287 -17.07 13.09 -18.73
CA ILE A 287 -16.79 14.47 -19.15
C ILE A 287 -18.05 15.30 -18.95
N SER A 288 -17.87 16.51 -18.43
CA SER A 288 -18.90 17.54 -18.33
C SER A 288 -18.36 18.84 -18.91
N SER A 289 -19.22 19.62 -19.55
CA SER A 289 -18.87 20.90 -20.16
C SER A 289 -20.01 21.89 -20.01
N THR A 290 -19.68 23.17 -20.02
CA THR A 290 -20.64 24.22 -20.37
C THR A 290 -20.69 24.37 -21.90
N GLU A 291 -21.89 24.62 -22.43
CA GLU A 291 -22.13 24.99 -23.82
C GLU A 291 -23.03 26.24 -23.84
N GLU A 292 -22.75 27.21 -24.70
CA GLU A 292 -23.57 28.42 -24.82
C GLU A 292 -24.48 28.31 -26.06
N LEU A 293 -25.78 28.12 -25.82
CA LEU A 293 -26.79 28.14 -26.87
C LEU A 293 -27.05 29.59 -27.26
N ARG A 294 -27.05 29.90 -28.56
CA ARG A 294 -27.31 31.25 -29.09
C ARG A 294 -28.38 31.20 -30.17
N TRP A 295 -29.27 32.18 -30.17
CA TRP A 295 -30.27 32.41 -31.22
C TRP A 295 -30.17 33.86 -31.70
N ASN A 296 -30.40 34.07 -33.00
CA ASN A 296 -30.46 35.39 -33.62
C ASN A 296 -31.23 35.29 -34.94
N GLU A 297 -32.33 36.03 -35.06
CA GLU A 297 -33.12 36.19 -36.28
C GLU A 297 -33.60 37.63 -36.40
N THR A 298 -33.65 38.15 -37.62
CA THR A 298 -34.02 39.54 -37.91
C THR A 298 -34.81 39.59 -39.22
N ASP A 299 -35.94 40.27 -39.24
CA ASP A 299 -36.73 40.49 -40.46
C ASP A 299 -37.55 41.79 -40.34
N ILE A 300 -38.45 42.04 -41.29
CA ILE A 300 -39.33 43.19 -41.34
C ILE A 300 -40.79 42.72 -41.30
N SER A 301 -41.52 43.10 -40.25
CA SER A 301 -42.96 42.84 -40.11
C SER A 301 -43.78 43.76 -41.02
N GLN A 302 -44.81 43.23 -41.67
CA GLN A 302 -45.70 44.01 -42.53
C GLN A 302 -46.83 44.68 -41.72
N PRO A 303 -47.44 45.77 -42.23
CA PRO A 303 -48.61 46.38 -41.61
C PRO A 303 -49.70 45.35 -41.26
N THR A 304 -50.26 45.44 -40.06
CA THR A 304 -51.25 44.51 -39.47
C THR A 304 -50.78 43.09 -39.15
N GLU A 305 -49.50 42.76 -39.42
CA GLU A 305 -48.96 41.43 -39.11
C GLU A 305 -48.82 41.19 -37.60
N SER A 306 -49.17 39.97 -37.16
CA SER A 306 -49.02 39.51 -35.76
C SER A 306 -48.36 38.14 -35.74
N PHE A 307 -47.28 37.97 -34.98
CA PHE A 307 -46.59 36.69 -34.87
C PHE A 307 -45.96 36.49 -33.49
N LEU A 308 -45.62 35.24 -33.20
CA LEU A 308 -44.86 34.81 -32.05
C LEU A 308 -43.60 34.09 -32.56
N LEU A 309 -42.43 34.50 -32.09
CA LEU A 309 -41.19 33.75 -32.19
C LEU A 309 -40.95 33.02 -30.88
N LEU A 310 -40.58 31.75 -30.96
CA LEU A 310 -40.18 30.94 -29.82
C LEU A 310 -38.78 30.40 -30.09
N ALA A 311 -37.80 30.82 -29.29
CA ALA A 311 -36.50 30.16 -29.24
C ALA A 311 -36.63 28.92 -28.37
N SER A 312 -36.18 27.76 -28.87
CA SER A 312 -36.23 26.50 -28.13
C SER A 312 -35.01 25.61 -28.37
N THR A 313 -34.84 24.61 -27.50
CA THR A 313 -33.80 23.57 -27.61
C THR A 313 -34.39 22.21 -27.29
N GLY A 314 -33.88 21.15 -27.92
CA GLY A 314 -34.12 19.78 -27.49
C GLY A 314 -33.16 19.43 -26.36
N ARG A 315 -33.67 19.19 -25.15
CA ARG A 315 -32.90 18.63 -24.02
C ARG A 315 -33.10 17.12 -23.99
N GLY A 316 -32.03 16.36 -24.19
CA GLY A 316 -32.06 14.90 -24.16
C GLY A 316 -31.25 14.32 -23.01
N THR A 317 -31.83 13.35 -22.29
CA THR A 317 -31.13 12.55 -21.26
C THR A 317 -31.16 11.08 -21.62
N ILE A 318 -30.04 10.48 -21.99
CA ILE A 318 -30.00 9.08 -22.46
C ILE A 318 -29.36 8.14 -21.43
N SER A 319 -29.85 6.90 -21.40
CA SER A 319 -29.15 5.74 -20.80
C SER A 319 -29.23 4.60 -21.81
N VAL A 320 -28.09 4.17 -22.35
CA VAL A 320 -28.02 3.07 -23.33
C VAL A 320 -26.78 2.21 -23.12
N PRO A 321 -26.86 0.88 -23.36
CA PRO A 321 -25.69 0.02 -23.39
C PRO A 321 -24.68 0.46 -24.46
N PHE A 322 -23.40 0.35 -24.10
CA PHE A 322 -22.28 0.48 -25.03
C PHE A 322 -21.39 -0.76 -25.01
N THR A 323 -20.70 -0.98 -26.12
CA THR A 323 -19.55 -1.89 -26.24
C THR A 323 -18.31 -1.11 -26.65
N GLY A 324 -17.11 -1.64 -26.43
CA GLY A 324 -15.87 -1.03 -26.89
C GLY A 324 -14.67 -1.95 -26.72
N ASP A 325 -13.51 -1.50 -27.19
CA ASP A 325 -12.22 -2.16 -27.02
C ASP A 325 -11.33 -1.36 -26.07
N VAL A 326 -10.81 -1.99 -25.03
CA VAL A 326 -9.71 -1.39 -24.24
C VAL A 326 -8.39 -1.85 -24.85
N GLU A 327 -7.64 -0.91 -25.43
CA GLU A 327 -6.28 -1.10 -25.91
C GLU A 327 -5.29 -0.80 -24.80
N VAL A 328 -4.47 -1.78 -24.45
CA VAL A 328 -3.46 -1.71 -23.39
C VAL A 328 -2.07 -1.75 -24.01
N ARG A 329 -1.18 -0.86 -23.56
CA ARG A 329 0.23 -0.81 -23.97
C ARG A 329 1.16 -1.12 -22.81
N LEU A 330 2.10 -2.04 -23.03
CA LEU A 330 3.07 -2.49 -22.04
C LEU A 330 4.44 -1.83 -22.25
N GLU A 331 5.29 -1.79 -21.21
CA GLU A 331 6.60 -1.13 -21.25
C GLU A 331 7.56 -1.72 -22.29
N ASN A 332 7.45 -3.02 -22.56
CA ASN A 332 8.22 -3.69 -23.61
C ASN A 332 7.72 -3.40 -25.04
N GLY A 333 6.81 -2.44 -25.21
CA GLY A 333 6.24 -2.03 -26.49
C GLY A 333 5.11 -2.93 -27.00
N SER A 334 4.87 -4.09 -26.38
CA SER A 334 3.76 -4.97 -26.77
C SER A 334 2.39 -4.37 -26.41
N GLN A 335 1.37 -4.76 -27.17
CA GLN A 335 0.01 -4.22 -27.07
C GLN A 335 -1.02 -5.34 -27.24
N PHE A 336 -2.16 -5.20 -26.58
CA PHE A 336 -3.31 -6.09 -26.75
C PHE A 336 -4.61 -5.32 -26.58
N ARG A 337 -5.72 -5.92 -27.03
CA ARG A 337 -7.08 -5.39 -26.86
C ARG A 337 -7.97 -6.44 -26.23
N TYR A 338 -8.90 -5.98 -25.39
CA TYR A 338 -9.99 -6.81 -24.88
C TYR A 338 -11.32 -6.06 -24.96
N LYS A 339 -12.41 -6.79 -25.19
CA LYS A 339 -13.75 -6.23 -25.29
C LYS A 339 -14.27 -5.83 -23.91
N VAL A 340 -14.98 -4.71 -23.85
CA VAL A 340 -15.78 -4.29 -22.69
C VAL A 340 -17.19 -3.94 -23.12
N SER A 341 -18.12 -4.09 -22.19
CA SER A 341 -19.49 -3.56 -22.27
C SER A 341 -19.76 -2.67 -21.06
N GLY A 342 -20.80 -1.86 -21.13
CA GLY A 342 -21.23 -1.00 -20.04
C GLY A 342 -22.52 -0.26 -20.36
N GLU A 343 -22.94 0.62 -19.46
CA GLU A 343 -24.01 1.58 -19.67
C GLU A 343 -23.41 2.97 -19.91
N TYR A 344 -23.90 3.67 -20.92
CA TYR A 344 -23.59 5.07 -21.17
C TYR A 344 -24.75 5.93 -20.71
N SER A 345 -24.47 6.93 -19.88
CA SER A 345 -25.42 7.97 -19.50
C SER A 345 -24.99 9.32 -20.05
N GLY A 346 -25.93 10.07 -20.63
CA GLY A 346 -25.63 11.37 -21.23
C GLY A 346 -26.73 12.41 -21.02
N LEU A 347 -26.33 13.67 -20.92
CA LEU A 347 -27.18 14.86 -20.97
C LEU A 347 -26.64 15.76 -22.08
N SER A 348 -27.44 16.00 -23.11
CA SER A 348 -27.10 16.85 -24.26
C SER A 348 -28.24 17.80 -24.58
N PHE A 349 -27.88 18.96 -25.10
CA PHE A 349 -28.80 19.93 -25.69
C PHE A 349 -28.57 19.95 -27.21
N SER A 350 -29.58 20.36 -27.98
CA SER A 350 -29.41 20.73 -29.39
C SER A 350 -28.90 22.18 -29.49
N PRO A 351 -28.43 22.63 -30.67
CA PRO A 351 -28.42 24.04 -30.98
C PRO A 351 -29.81 24.66 -30.77
N ALA A 352 -29.86 25.94 -30.42
CA ALA A 352 -31.12 26.68 -30.34
C ALA A 352 -31.73 26.79 -31.74
N ARG A 353 -33.06 26.66 -31.81
CA ARG A 353 -33.87 26.93 -33.01
C ARG A 353 -34.88 28.02 -32.71
N ILE A 354 -35.34 28.71 -33.74
CA ILE A 354 -36.48 29.64 -33.65
C ILE A 354 -37.65 29.04 -34.43
N HIS A 355 -38.85 29.07 -33.84
CA HIS A 355 -40.10 28.71 -34.50
C HIS A 355 -41.02 29.93 -34.56
N ARG A 356 -41.57 30.22 -35.74
CA ARG A 356 -42.46 31.36 -36.00
C ARG A 356 -43.90 30.92 -36.19
N THR A 357 -44.79 31.39 -35.32
CA THR A 357 -46.24 31.17 -35.40
C THR A 357 -46.95 32.48 -35.76
N ILE A 358 -47.71 32.50 -36.85
CA ILE A 358 -48.52 33.67 -37.24
C ILE A 358 -49.84 33.62 -36.46
N ASN A 359 -50.12 34.68 -35.70
CA ASN A 359 -51.33 34.80 -34.89
C ASN A 359 -52.48 35.34 -35.73
N THR A 360 -53.29 34.45 -36.31
CA THR A 360 -54.45 34.81 -37.14
C THR A 360 -55.69 35.26 -36.35
N ASN A 361 -55.67 35.23 -35.01
CA ASN A 361 -56.77 35.66 -34.14
C ASN A 361 -56.27 36.48 -32.93
N PRO A 362 -56.49 37.81 -32.89
CA PRO A 362 -56.03 38.67 -31.81
C PRO A 362 -57.10 38.86 -30.71
N SER A 363 -57.38 37.83 -29.89
CA SER A 363 -58.27 37.99 -28.73
C SER A 363 -58.04 36.98 -27.59
N THR A 364 -57.11 37.28 -26.67
CA THR A 364 -57.22 37.15 -25.19
C THR A 364 -55.85 37.41 -24.55
N LEU A 365 -55.85 37.66 -23.23
CA LEU A 365 -54.67 37.89 -22.37
C LEU A 365 -53.96 39.26 -22.55
N ALA A 366 -54.65 40.30 -22.06
CA ALA A 366 -53.99 41.38 -21.32
C ALA A 366 -54.12 41.09 -19.80
N THR A 367 -53.31 41.77 -18.97
CA THR A 367 -53.15 41.58 -17.49
C THR A 367 -52.48 40.25 -17.13
N GLU A 368 -51.35 40.20 -16.45
CA GLU A 368 -50.95 40.98 -15.26
C GLU A 368 -49.53 41.55 -15.35
N ASP A 369 -49.33 42.71 -14.74
CA ASP A 369 -48.06 43.41 -14.64
C ASP A 369 -47.94 44.05 -13.25
N ASN A 370 -46.72 44.25 -12.77
CA ASN A 370 -46.32 44.90 -11.50
C ASN A 370 -46.49 44.13 -10.16
N ASN A 371 -45.35 43.77 -9.56
CA ASN A 371 -44.96 44.45 -8.34
C ASN A 371 -43.42 44.51 -8.17
N ALA A 372 -42.91 45.59 -7.59
CA ALA A 372 -41.48 45.93 -7.58
C ALA A 372 -40.97 46.36 -6.19
N SER A 373 -39.64 46.35 -6.00
CA SER A 373 -38.86 46.99 -4.91
C SER A 373 -39.09 46.43 -3.47
N SER A 374 -38.16 46.46 -2.50
CA SER A 374 -36.80 47.04 -2.32
C SER A 374 -35.98 46.12 -1.36
N SER A 375 -34.78 46.40 -0.81
CA SER A 375 -33.88 47.57 -0.76
C SER A 375 -32.40 47.15 -0.43
N SER A 376 -31.50 48.14 -0.37
CA SER A 376 -30.13 48.19 0.19
C SER A 376 -30.06 48.04 1.74
N GLN A 377 -28.95 48.01 2.49
CA GLN A 377 -27.59 48.61 2.44
C GLN A 377 -26.54 47.65 3.11
N ASN A 378 -25.26 47.54 2.72
CA ASN A 378 -24.11 48.48 2.78
C ASN A 378 -23.65 48.92 4.19
N GLN A 379 -22.46 48.47 4.61
CA GLN A 379 -21.25 49.24 5.04
C GLN A 379 -20.22 48.24 5.64
N ASP A 380 -18.97 48.12 5.14
CA ASP A 380 -17.82 49.04 5.25
C ASP A 380 -17.17 49.00 6.67
N GLU A 381 -15.85 49.01 6.89
CA GLU A 381 -14.70 49.31 6.00
C GLU A 381 -13.34 48.90 6.64
N ASN A 382 -12.24 48.96 5.85
CA ASN A 382 -10.87 49.40 6.24
C ASN A 382 -9.89 48.52 7.08
N GLN A 383 -8.55 48.54 6.85
CA GLN A 383 -7.72 49.08 5.75
C GLN A 383 -6.24 48.59 5.83
N THR A 384 -5.52 48.61 4.68
CA THR A 384 -4.07 48.92 4.39
C THR A 384 -2.91 48.67 5.41
N SER A 385 -1.62 48.60 5.04
CA SER A 385 -0.87 48.82 3.77
C SER A 385 0.53 48.16 3.78
N THR A 386 1.16 48.08 2.59
CA THR A 386 2.56 47.73 2.25
C THR A 386 3.51 48.96 2.41
N PRO A 387 4.76 49.09 1.83
CA PRO A 387 5.68 48.16 1.13
C PRO A 387 7.21 48.29 1.49
N ASP A 388 8.05 47.58 0.71
CA ASP A 388 9.33 48.02 0.06
C ASP A 388 10.73 47.51 0.53
N ALA A 389 11.76 47.74 -0.31
CA ALA A 389 12.80 46.76 -0.70
C ALA A 389 14.31 47.08 -0.39
N THR A 390 15.23 46.37 -1.09
CA THR A 390 16.72 46.54 -1.25
C THR A 390 17.65 45.99 -0.13
N GLU A 391 18.94 45.62 -0.32
CA GLU A 391 19.80 45.08 -1.43
C GLU A 391 21.23 44.71 -0.83
N VAL A 392 22.18 44.14 -1.61
CA VAL A 392 23.68 44.16 -1.45
C VAL A 392 24.43 43.01 -0.70
N THR A 393 25.69 42.75 -1.14
CA THR A 393 26.72 41.73 -0.74
C THR A 393 28.16 42.36 -0.82
N PRO A 394 29.37 41.71 -0.87
CA PRO A 394 29.84 40.30 -0.73
C PRO A 394 31.16 40.13 0.14
N GLY A 395 31.87 38.97 0.02
CA GLY A 395 33.31 38.76 0.40
C GLY A 395 33.61 37.41 1.10
N SER A 396 34.45 36.48 0.60
CA SER A 396 35.94 36.42 0.48
C SER A 396 36.68 36.19 1.82
N ASN A 397 37.77 35.40 1.99
CA ASN A 397 38.61 34.59 1.09
C ASN A 397 39.56 33.63 1.89
N ASP A 398 40.16 32.65 1.20
CA ASP A 398 41.51 32.01 1.37
C ASP A 398 41.97 31.19 2.62
N GLY A 399 42.78 30.15 2.33
CA GLY A 399 43.69 29.42 3.26
C GLY A 399 45.10 30.06 3.32
N PRO A 400 46.26 29.34 3.34
CA PRO A 400 46.52 27.87 3.23
C PRO A 400 47.64 27.30 4.16
N GLY A 401 48.01 26.01 3.97
CA GLY A 401 49.38 25.44 4.03
C GLY A 401 50.08 25.21 5.40
N ASN A 402 51.09 24.35 5.57
CA ASN A 402 51.77 23.34 4.73
C ASN A 402 52.47 22.27 5.64
N ASP A 403 52.79 21.10 5.06
CA ASP A 403 53.94 20.16 5.22
C ASP A 403 54.98 20.34 6.38
N ILE A 404 55.77 19.34 6.85
CA ILE A 404 56.70 18.43 6.14
C ILE A 404 57.00 17.15 6.97
N MET A 405 57.43 16.07 6.28
CA MET A 405 57.87 14.74 6.78
C MET A 405 59.04 14.70 7.80
N PHE A 406 59.19 13.56 8.49
CA PHE A 406 60.48 12.88 8.68
C PHE A 406 60.33 11.35 8.69
N ASP A 407 61.40 10.63 8.35
CA ASP A 407 61.36 9.24 7.85
C ASP A 407 61.78 8.14 8.86
N ALA A 408 61.28 6.92 8.58
CA ALA A 408 61.78 5.56 8.89
C ALA A 408 62.46 5.17 10.24
N PHE A 409 61.96 4.09 10.87
CA PHE A 409 62.76 2.92 11.33
C PHE A 409 61.88 1.66 11.50
N GLU A 410 62.50 0.47 11.61
CA GLU A 410 61.93 -0.83 11.22
C GLU A 410 61.02 -1.60 12.22
N VAL A 411 59.96 -2.18 11.66
CA VAL A 411 59.39 -3.54 11.84
C VAL A 411 59.42 -4.23 13.22
N MET A 412 58.22 -4.50 13.75
CA MET A 412 57.83 -5.70 14.52
C MET A 412 56.46 -6.18 14.01
N PRO A 413 56.15 -7.50 14.00
CA PRO A 413 54.87 -8.00 13.49
C PRO A 413 53.70 -7.59 14.39
N GLN A 414 52.77 -6.81 13.84
CA GLN A 414 51.63 -6.27 14.58
C GLN A 414 50.52 -7.31 14.78
N PRO A 415 49.75 -7.25 15.89
CA PRO A 415 48.45 -7.91 15.98
C PRO A 415 47.51 -7.41 14.87
N PRO A 416 46.44 -8.16 14.52
CA PRO A 416 45.55 -7.81 13.41
C PRO A 416 45.08 -6.36 13.49
N GLN A 417 45.35 -5.59 12.43
CA GLN A 417 45.29 -4.14 12.47
C GLN A 417 43.90 -3.60 12.81
N ARG A 418 43.90 -2.59 13.66
CA ARG A 418 42.78 -1.70 13.93
C ARG A 418 42.26 -1.12 12.62
N SER A 419 40.96 -1.30 12.32
CA SER A 419 40.36 -0.54 11.23
C SER A 419 40.14 0.90 11.69
N GLU A 420 40.40 1.89 10.83
CA GLU A 420 40.20 3.31 11.18
C GLU A 420 38.72 3.68 11.40
N ASN A 421 37.81 2.74 11.09
CA ASN A 421 36.35 2.91 11.22
C ASN A 421 35.75 2.18 12.44
N ASP A 422 36.55 1.57 13.32
CA ASP A 422 36.04 0.95 14.55
C ASP A 422 35.61 2.02 15.57
N VAL A 423 34.31 2.06 15.88
CA VAL A 423 33.76 2.91 16.95
C VAL A 423 34.09 2.30 18.32
N VAL A 424 34.72 3.10 19.18
CA VAL A 424 35.20 2.67 20.50
C VAL A 424 34.55 3.52 21.59
N ALA A 425 33.83 2.87 22.50
CA ALA A 425 33.38 3.50 23.74
C ALA A 425 34.56 3.63 24.72
N LYS A 426 34.63 4.72 25.50
CA LYS A 426 35.72 4.97 26.44
C LYS A 426 35.19 5.24 27.83
N VAL A 427 35.81 4.64 28.84
CA VAL A 427 35.50 4.86 30.25
C VAL A 427 36.78 4.96 31.08
N SER A 428 36.83 5.91 32.01
CA SER A 428 37.95 6.11 32.93
C SER A 428 37.48 5.84 34.35
N LEU A 429 38.09 4.88 35.02
CA LEU A 429 37.70 4.47 36.38
C LEU A 429 38.62 5.13 37.40
N GLY A 430 38.07 5.99 38.25
CA GLY A 430 38.80 6.67 39.33
C GLY A 430 38.73 5.87 40.64
N MET A 431 39.88 5.51 41.21
CA MET A 431 39.96 4.86 42.53
C MET A 431 39.69 5.87 43.68
N THR A 432 38.45 6.36 43.83
CA THR A 432 37.86 6.72 45.15
C THR A 432 36.39 7.19 45.06
N SER A 433 35.62 6.82 46.09
CA SER A 433 34.33 7.41 46.50
C SER A 433 33.13 7.27 45.56
N ILE A 434 32.42 6.16 45.74
CA ILE A 434 31.00 5.99 45.41
C ILE A 434 30.18 7.17 45.98
N ARG A 435 29.71 8.09 45.13
CA ARG A 435 28.44 8.85 45.32
C ARG A 435 28.01 9.64 44.08
N ARG A 436 26.80 9.32 43.59
CA ARG A 436 25.95 10.08 42.65
C ARG A 436 26.62 10.62 41.38
N ILE A 437 26.59 9.79 40.32
CA ILE A 437 26.36 10.31 38.97
C ILE A 437 24.87 10.70 38.87
N ALA A 438 24.59 11.99 38.91
CA ALA A 438 23.27 12.54 38.65
C ALA A 438 22.94 12.41 37.15
N GLY A 439 21.69 12.04 36.83
CA GLY A 439 21.23 11.82 35.45
C GLY A 439 20.35 10.57 35.25
N ARG A 440 20.45 9.58 36.15
CA ARG A 440 19.65 8.33 36.09
C ARG A 440 18.14 8.47 36.40
N SER A 441 17.65 9.65 36.79
CA SER A 441 16.39 9.73 37.56
C SER A 441 15.10 9.92 36.74
N GLU A 442 15.12 10.61 35.60
CA GLU A 442 13.86 11.00 34.94
C GLU A 442 13.28 9.91 34.03
N LEU A 443 14.15 9.14 33.35
CA LEU A 443 13.71 8.06 32.44
C LEU A 443 13.11 6.85 33.18
N LEU A 444 13.31 6.79 34.50
CA LEU A 444 12.92 5.65 35.32
C LEU A 444 11.68 5.92 36.20
N GLN A 445 11.21 7.16 36.34
CA GLN A 445 10.18 7.52 37.32
C GLN A 445 8.75 7.14 36.95
N SER A 446 8.43 6.84 35.68
CA SER A 446 7.11 6.31 35.33
C SER A 446 7.07 4.79 35.46
N CYS A 447 6.14 4.26 36.25
CA CYS A 447 5.85 2.82 36.36
C CYS A 447 5.11 2.26 35.12
N GLY A 448 5.45 2.73 33.92
CA GLY A 448 4.88 2.28 32.66
C GLY A 448 5.94 1.93 31.60
N PHE A 449 5.52 1.16 30.61
CA PHE A 449 6.28 0.84 29.41
C PHE A 449 5.35 0.80 28.20
N VAL A 450 5.89 1.13 27.03
CA VAL A 450 5.19 1.01 25.75
C VAL A 450 5.55 -0.31 25.10
N ILE A 451 4.54 -1.05 24.67
CA ILE A 451 4.65 -2.18 23.78
C ILE A 451 4.58 -1.62 22.37
N TYR A 452 5.69 -1.63 21.64
CA TYR A 452 5.77 -1.21 20.24
C TYR A 452 5.84 -2.44 19.32
N THR A 453 4.97 -2.44 18.32
CA THR A 453 4.96 -3.44 17.23
C THR A 453 5.51 -2.83 15.95
N VAL A 454 6.35 -3.59 15.22
CA VAL A 454 7.06 -3.07 14.03
C VAL A 454 6.11 -2.89 12.83
N GLU A 455 5.13 -3.79 12.72
CA GLU A 455 4.00 -3.69 11.78
C GLU A 455 2.75 -3.21 12.54
N CYS A 456 1.59 -3.12 11.88
CA CYS A 456 0.32 -2.89 12.55
C CYS A 456 0.10 -3.95 13.65
N GLY A 457 -0.18 -3.48 14.86
CA GLY A 457 -0.36 -4.32 16.04
C GLY A 457 -1.70 -5.05 16.04
N PRO A 458 -1.86 -6.08 16.89
CA PRO A 458 -3.10 -6.84 17.00
C PRO A 458 -4.21 -6.04 17.71
N SER A 459 -5.42 -6.61 17.83
CA SER A 459 -6.50 -5.92 18.53
C SER A 459 -6.15 -5.65 20.01
N TYR A 460 -6.85 -4.70 20.64
CA TYR A 460 -6.68 -4.42 22.07
C TYR A 460 -6.86 -5.69 22.91
N ASP A 461 -7.87 -6.51 22.59
CA ASP A 461 -8.16 -7.75 23.33
C ASP A 461 -7.06 -8.81 23.13
N ASP A 462 -6.58 -9.00 21.91
CA ASP A 462 -5.47 -9.91 21.60
C ASP A 462 -4.16 -9.49 22.31
N MET A 463 -3.87 -8.19 22.32
CA MET A 463 -2.70 -7.65 23.01
C MET A 463 -2.87 -7.74 24.54
N LEU A 464 -4.07 -7.49 25.06
CA LEU A 464 -4.37 -7.62 26.49
C LEU A 464 -4.28 -9.07 26.96
N GLU A 465 -4.73 -10.04 26.17
CA GLU A 465 -4.51 -11.47 26.43
C GLU A 465 -3.01 -11.79 26.39
N TRP A 466 -2.28 -11.32 25.38
CA TRP A 466 -0.85 -11.53 25.29
C TRP A 466 -0.08 -10.93 26.49
N VAL A 467 -0.45 -9.74 26.96
CA VAL A 467 0.11 -9.11 28.15
C VAL A 467 -0.19 -9.94 29.39
N LYS A 468 -1.45 -10.38 29.58
CA LYS A 468 -1.83 -11.28 30.69
C LYS A 468 -1.01 -12.57 30.68
N THR A 469 -0.81 -13.19 29.53
CA THR A 469 -0.02 -14.43 29.41
C THR A 469 1.48 -14.20 29.60
N ASN A 470 2.07 -13.20 28.96
CA ASN A 470 3.54 -13.08 28.86
C ASN A 470 4.16 -12.17 29.92
N ILE A 471 3.39 -11.21 30.43
CA ILE A 471 3.81 -10.27 31.48
C ILE A 471 3.21 -10.70 32.81
N THR A 472 1.89 -10.83 32.92
CA THR A 472 1.28 -11.18 34.23
C THR A 472 1.58 -12.62 34.65
N GLN A 473 1.31 -13.62 33.82
CA GLN A 473 1.52 -15.04 34.17
C GLN A 473 3.00 -15.45 34.07
N LYS A 474 3.66 -15.23 32.92
CA LYS A 474 5.05 -15.71 32.70
C LYS A 474 6.14 -14.84 33.31
N ALA A 475 5.93 -13.53 33.51
CA ALA A 475 6.89 -12.65 34.18
C ALA A 475 6.55 -12.39 35.66
N ASN A 476 5.36 -12.80 36.12
CA ASN A 476 4.86 -12.57 37.47
C ASN A 476 4.83 -11.07 37.83
N VAL A 477 4.23 -10.26 36.94
CA VAL A 477 4.15 -8.80 37.01
C VAL A 477 2.69 -8.34 36.99
N THR A 478 2.23 -7.68 38.05
CA THR A 478 0.90 -7.06 38.09
C THR A 478 0.87 -5.86 37.15
N ILE A 479 -0.05 -5.88 36.17
CA ILE A 479 -0.41 -4.69 35.39
C ILE A 479 -1.51 -3.92 36.13
N SER A 480 -1.44 -2.60 36.07
CA SER A 480 -2.47 -1.71 36.64
C SER A 480 -3.51 -1.37 35.57
N GLU A 481 -3.06 -0.83 34.43
CA GLU A 481 -3.91 -0.47 33.29
C GLU A 481 -3.18 -0.73 31.96
N MET A 482 -3.95 -0.77 30.88
CA MET A 482 -3.43 -0.84 29.52
C MET A 482 -4.26 0.08 28.60
N TRP A 483 -3.56 0.87 27.78
CA TRP A 483 -4.14 1.85 26.88
C TRP A 483 -3.60 1.66 25.46
N VAL A 484 -4.44 1.80 24.44
CA VAL A 484 -4.00 1.92 23.04
C VAL A 484 -3.61 3.37 22.79
N LEU A 485 -2.42 3.61 22.23
CA LEU A 485 -1.97 4.95 21.85
C LEU A 485 -2.16 5.21 20.34
N ASP A 486 -1.86 4.21 19.50
CA ASP A 486 -2.08 4.21 18.05
C ASP A 486 -2.17 2.75 17.50
N ASP A 487 -2.00 2.56 16.18
CA ASP A 487 -2.04 1.25 15.51
C ASP A 487 -0.88 0.31 15.89
N ARG A 488 0.14 0.76 16.63
CA ARG A 488 1.36 -0.02 16.94
C ARG A 488 1.82 0.06 18.39
N ASN A 489 1.36 1.06 19.15
CA ASN A 489 1.81 1.40 20.48
C ASN A 489 0.72 1.15 21.53
N TYR A 490 1.06 0.37 22.55
CA TYR A 490 0.19 0.11 23.72
C TYR A 490 0.94 0.49 24.98
N LEU A 491 0.40 1.44 25.76
CA LEU A 491 0.94 1.79 27.07
C LEU A 491 0.43 0.79 28.12
N VAL A 492 1.35 0.14 28.83
CA VAL A 492 1.02 -0.71 29.98
C VAL A 492 1.65 -0.11 31.23
N THR A 493 0.84 0.07 32.27
CA THR A 493 1.29 0.50 33.60
C THR A 493 1.37 -0.69 34.55
N VAL A 494 2.29 -0.63 35.52
CA VAL A 494 2.55 -1.69 36.51
C VAL A 494 2.68 -1.10 37.91
N ASP A 495 2.55 -1.96 38.92
CA ASP A 495 2.54 -1.56 40.34
C ASP A 495 3.84 -0.94 40.86
N SER A 496 4.98 -1.19 40.20
CA SER A 496 6.30 -0.84 40.74
C SER A 496 7.40 -0.79 39.69
N GLU A 497 8.40 0.06 39.94
CA GLU A 497 9.63 0.11 39.13
C GLU A 497 10.35 -1.25 39.09
N LYS A 498 10.30 -2.01 40.20
CA LYS A 498 10.86 -3.36 40.30
C LYS A 498 10.16 -4.31 39.32
N ALA A 499 8.84 -4.31 39.26
CA ALA A 499 8.08 -5.12 38.31
C ALA A 499 8.39 -4.71 36.87
N ARG A 500 8.45 -3.40 36.59
CA ARG A 500 8.87 -2.86 35.27
C ARG A 500 10.27 -3.35 34.86
N ARG A 501 11.26 -3.35 35.77
CA ARG A 501 12.62 -3.88 35.51
C ARG A 501 12.60 -5.39 35.21
N VAL A 502 11.70 -6.17 35.83
CA VAL A 502 11.52 -7.60 35.49
C VAL A 502 11.02 -7.80 34.07
N VAL A 503 10.14 -6.92 33.55
CA VAL A 503 9.70 -6.97 32.15
C VAL A 503 10.89 -6.74 31.20
N PHE A 504 11.63 -5.64 31.36
CA PHE A 504 12.81 -5.39 30.50
C PHE A 504 13.85 -6.52 30.53
N MET A 505 14.07 -7.13 31.70
CA MET A 505 15.00 -8.26 31.88
C MET A 505 14.50 -9.60 31.27
N ARG A 506 13.28 -9.65 30.71
CA ARG A 506 12.74 -10.82 29.99
C ARG A 506 12.55 -10.58 28.48
N SER A 507 12.95 -9.41 28.00
CA SER A 507 13.13 -9.12 26.56
C SER A 507 14.15 -10.11 25.93
N PRO A 508 14.04 -10.50 24.65
CA PRO A 508 13.04 -10.10 23.66
C PRO A 508 11.69 -10.80 23.83
N TYR A 509 10.63 -10.02 23.62
CA TYR A 509 9.26 -10.51 23.59
C TYR A 509 8.80 -10.79 22.16
N TYR A 510 7.84 -11.72 22.02
CA TYR A 510 7.31 -12.14 20.72
C TYR A 510 5.79 -12.28 20.76
N TYR A 511 5.11 -11.72 19.77
CA TYR A 511 3.70 -11.91 19.46
C TYR A 511 3.59 -12.53 18.06
N ASN A 512 2.89 -13.66 17.90
CA ASN A 512 2.76 -14.41 16.64
C ASN A 512 4.10 -14.58 15.86
N GLN A 513 5.16 -14.96 16.59
CA GLN A 513 6.55 -15.14 16.09
C GLN A 513 7.25 -13.85 15.61
N LYS A 514 6.56 -12.70 15.60
CA LYS A 514 7.13 -11.37 15.31
C LYS A 514 7.67 -10.77 16.61
N MET A 515 8.80 -10.07 16.55
CA MET A 515 9.40 -9.43 17.73
C MET A 515 8.57 -8.20 18.14
N VAL A 516 8.40 -8.02 19.44
CA VAL A 516 7.72 -6.86 20.04
C VAL A 516 8.71 -6.14 20.94
N LEU A 517 8.84 -4.82 20.76
CA LEU A 517 9.77 -4.00 21.53
C LEU A 517 9.06 -3.48 22.78
N ILE A 518 9.72 -3.59 23.94
CA ILE A 518 9.24 -3.02 25.20
C ILE A 518 10.07 -1.77 25.48
N LEU A 519 9.49 -0.59 25.29
CA LEU A 519 10.16 0.71 25.43
C LEU A 519 9.81 1.33 26.80
N PRO A 520 10.69 2.10 27.45
CA PRO A 520 10.30 2.89 28.62
C PRO A 520 9.29 3.97 28.21
N TRP A 521 8.17 4.02 28.91
CA TRP A 521 7.24 5.16 28.82
C TRP A 521 7.92 6.41 29.36
N ARG A 522 7.52 7.58 28.83
CA ARG A 522 7.75 8.87 29.48
C ARG A 522 6.59 9.82 29.15
N PRO A 523 6.17 10.69 30.08
CA PRO A 523 5.03 11.59 29.87
C PRO A 523 5.32 12.77 28.92
N ASP A 524 6.58 13.00 28.54
CA ASP A 524 7.03 14.05 27.62
C ASP A 524 7.03 13.64 26.13
N TYR A 525 6.80 12.37 25.80
CA TYR A 525 6.70 11.92 24.41
C TYR A 525 5.32 12.18 23.81
N GLY A 526 5.28 12.96 22.72
CA GLY A 526 4.12 12.99 21.82
C GLY A 526 3.96 11.66 21.07
N ILE A 527 2.71 11.26 20.78
CA ILE A 527 2.39 9.99 20.09
C ILE A 527 3.16 9.85 18.75
N GLN A 528 3.36 10.95 18.04
CA GLN A 528 4.09 10.97 16.76
C GLN A 528 5.61 10.70 16.87
N ASP A 529 6.21 10.80 18.07
CA ASP A 529 7.64 10.50 18.31
C ASP A 529 7.89 9.02 18.68
N MET A 530 6.85 8.18 18.76
CA MET A 530 6.95 6.82 19.32
C MET A 530 7.55 5.76 18.37
N GLN A 531 8.02 6.14 17.18
CA GLN A 531 8.94 5.28 16.43
C GLN A 531 10.30 5.22 17.17
N PRO A 532 10.76 4.04 17.62
CA PRO A 532 11.91 3.97 18.52
C PRO A 532 13.21 4.41 17.85
N LYS A 533 13.65 5.64 18.16
CA LYS A 533 15.04 6.09 17.94
C LYS A 533 16.01 5.23 18.77
N LEU A 534 15.58 4.82 19.97
CA LEU A 534 16.33 3.96 20.90
C LEU A 534 15.62 2.61 21.07
N ILE A 535 16.33 1.48 20.93
CA ILE A 535 15.80 0.13 21.18
C ILE A 535 16.47 -0.55 22.39
N PRO A 536 15.73 -1.30 23.22
CA PRO A 536 16.32 -2.19 24.23
C PRO A 536 17.08 -3.33 23.55
N THR A 537 18.39 -3.43 23.81
CA THR A 537 19.24 -4.49 23.26
C THR A 537 20.06 -5.14 24.38
N TRP A 538 20.20 -6.46 24.31
CA TRP A 538 21.11 -7.19 25.18
C TRP A 538 22.53 -7.10 24.65
N VAL A 539 23.45 -6.73 25.54
CA VAL A 539 24.85 -6.48 25.27
C VAL A 539 25.69 -7.38 26.18
N ASN A 540 26.70 -8.00 25.60
CA ASN A 540 27.68 -8.83 26.29
C ASN A 540 29.05 -8.15 26.15
N ILE A 541 29.64 -7.76 27.28
CA ILE A 541 31.02 -7.25 27.34
C ILE A 541 31.90 -8.42 27.77
N HIS A 542 32.80 -8.87 26.89
CA HIS A 542 33.65 -10.04 27.11
C HIS A 542 34.99 -9.66 27.76
N GLY A 543 35.56 -10.58 28.54
CA GLY A 543 36.84 -10.36 29.21
C GLY A 543 36.72 -9.59 30.54
N VAL A 544 35.50 -9.37 31.03
CA VAL A 544 35.24 -8.72 32.33
C VAL A 544 35.65 -9.66 33.46
N GLY A 545 36.86 -9.44 33.98
CA GLY A 545 37.40 -10.21 35.11
C GLY A 545 36.61 -10.01 36.41
N PRO A 546 36.78 -10.88 37.42
CA PRO A 546 35.98 -10.86 38.66
C PRO A 546 36.02 -9.53 39.43
N LEU A 547 37.11 -8.77 39.25
CA LEU A 547 37.38 -7.47 39.88
C LEU A 547 36.50 -6.32 39.37
N PHE A 548 35.82 -6.48 38.23
CA PHE A 548 34.92 -5.46 37.65
C PHE A 548 33.44 -5.75 37.90
N SER A 549 33.14 -6.65 38.86
CA SER A 549 31.77 -7.13 39.10
C SER A 549 30.88 -6.13 39.86
N GLU A 550 31.46 -5.10 40.48
CA GLU A 550 30.70 -4.06 41.21
C GLU A 550 30.48 -2.80 40.33
N GLU A 551 31.36 -2.59 39.35
CA GLU A 551 31.38 -1.50 38.37
C GLU A 551 30.60 -1.84 37.08
N GLY A 552 30.05 -3.04 36.96
CA GLY A 552 29.44 -3.52 35.70
C GLY A 552 28.27 -2.67 35.18
N GLU A 553 27.49 -2.04 36.06
CA GLU A 553 26.46 -1.09 35.62
C GLU A 553 27.03 0.21 35.04
N GLU A 554 28.27 0.58 35.34
CA GLU A 554 28.98 1.74 34.77
C GLU A 554 29.59 1.39 33.39
N LEU A 555 30.16 0.18 33.26
CA LEU A 555 30.65 -0.33 31.97
C LEU A 555 29.53 -0.44 30.92
N LEU A 556 28.33 -0.85 31.33
CA LEU A 556 27.14 -0.86 30.47
C LEU A 556 26.65 0.56 30.15
N ALA A 557 26.74 1.50 31.10
CA ALA A 557 26.33 2.88 30.89
C ALA A 557 27.19 3.64 29.88
N ALA A 558 28.44 3.20 29.65
CA ALA A 558 29.30 3.71 28.58
C ALA A 558 28.84 3.33 27.16
N ILE A 559 27.92 2.35 27.03
CA ILE A 559 27.37 1.89 25.75
C ILE A 559 25.98 2.50 25.49
N GLY A 560 25.18 2.70 26.54
CA GLY A 560 23.89 3.37 26.46
C GLY A 560 23.12 3.36 27.79
N PRO A 561 21.98 4.04 27.90
CA PRO A 561 21.18 4.06 29.13
C PRO A 561 20.77 2.65 29.58
N VAL A 562 21.17 2.27 30.79
CA VAL A 562 21.00 0.90 31.32
C VAL A 562 19.58 0.67 31.83
N LEU A 563 18.92 -0.35 31.29
CA LEU A 563 17.61 -0.83 31.76
C LEU A 563 17.76 -1.95 32.81
N GLY A 564 18.82 -2.74 32.70
CA GLY A 564 19.15 -3.77 33.69
C GLY A 564 20.41 -4.55 33.35
N SER A 565 20.85 -5.37 34.29
CA SER A 565 22.08 -6.17 34.23
C SER A 565 21.89 -7.47 35.01
N GLU A 566 22.59 -8.52 34.59
CA GLU A 566 22.67 -9.76 35.36
C GLU A 566 23.63 -9.56 36.54
N LYS A 567 23.13 -9.71 37.78
CA LYS A 567 23.86 -9.31 39.00
C LYS A 567 24.95 -10.29 39.46
N ASP A 568 25.09 -11.44 38.80
CA ASP A 568 25.80 -12.61 39.35
C ASP A 568 26.87 -13.20 38.39
N CYS A 569 27.71 -12.33 37.79
CA CYS A 569 28.90 -12.78 37.03
C CYS A 569 29.89 -13.63 37.86
N ARG A 570 29.75 -13.69 39.19
CA ARG A 570 30.62 -14.45 40.11
C ARG A 570 30.40 -15.97 40.05
N ARG A 571 29.31 -16.48 39.46
CA ARG A 571 28.92 -17.90 39.55
C ARG A 571 29.19 -18.76 38.31
N THR A 572 29.53 -18.18 37.17
CA THR A 572 29.67 -18.89 35.89
C THR A 572 31.14 -19.01 35.46
N ALA A 573 31.85 -19.98 36.05
CA ALA A 573 33.27 -20.29 35.77
C ALA A 573 33.55 -20.86 34.34
N ARG A 574 32.76 -20.48 33.34
CA ARG A 574 32.87 -20.93 31.93
C ARG A 574 32.74 -19.83 30.87
N SER A 575 32.47 -18.57 31.23
CA SER A 575 32.70 -17.42 30.34
C SER A 575 32.65 -16.09 31.13
N PRO A 576 33.78 -15.38 31.34
CA PRO A 576 33.80 -14.08 32.02
C PRO A 576 33.29 -12.97 31.09
N HIS A 577 31.96 -12.84 31.03
CA HIS A 577 31.28 -11.76 30.33
C HIS A 577 30.24 -11.11 31.24
N LEU A 578 30.09 -9.80 31.08
CA LEU A 578 29.07 -8.99 31.71
C LEU A 578 27.90 -8.82 30.73
N ARG A 579 26.71 -9.21 31.16
CA ARG A 579 25.51 -9.19 30.33
C ARG A 579 24.46 -8.21 30.87
N GLY A 580 23.97 -7.33 30.02
CA GLY A 580 22.99 -6.32 30.39
C GLY A 580 22.15 -5.81 29.24
N CYS A 581 21.01 -5.21 29.57
CA CYS A 581 20.06 -4.63 28.63
C CYS A 581 20.18 -3.10 28.69
N VAL A 582 20.48 -2.48 27.55
CA VAL A 582 20.67 -1.03 27.40
C VAL A 582 19.82 -0.50 26.24
N LEU A 583 19.53 0.80 26.25
CA LEU A 583 18.92 1.50 25.12
C LEU A 583 19.99 1.89 24.09
N LEU A 584 19.87 1.41 22.86
CA LEU A 584 20.80 1.71 21.75
C LEU A 584 20.13 2.55 20.67
N ASP A 585 20.82 3.59 20.19
CA ASP A 585 20.40 4.36 19.01
C ASP A 585 20.76 3.62 17.72
N ILE A 586 19.77 3.01 17.07
CA ILE A 586 19.94 2.24 15.82
C ILE A 586 20.42 3.07 14.63
N LYS A 587 20.35 4.41 14.72
CA LYS A 587 20.81 5.33 13.68
C LYS A 587 22.30 5.69 13.84
N GLN A 588 22.91 5.35 14.97
CA GLN A 588 24.33 5.54 15.24
C GLN A 588 25.12 4.22 15.09
N PRO A 589 26.40 4.27 14.66
CA PRO A 589 27.26 3.10 14.63
C PRO A 589 27.55 2.62 16.06
N GLN A 590 27.38 1.32 16.30
CA GLN A 590 27.50 0.72 17.63
C GLN A 590 28.96 0.39 17.97
N PRO A 591 29.44 0.68 19.19
CA PRO A 591 30.83 0.41 19.54
C PRO A 591 31.14 -1.10 19.56
N SER A 592 32.20 -1.51 18.84
CA SER A 592 32.67 -2.90 18.83
C SER A 592 33.57 -3.20 20.05
N ARG A 593 34.09 -2.16 20.71
CA ARG A 593 35.01 -2.25 21.85
C ARG A 593 34.75 -1.18 22.91
N LEU A 594 35.14 -1.50 24.15
CA LEU A 594 35.18 -0.60 25.31
C LEU A 594 36.63 -0.47 25.80
N GLU A 595 37.23 0.71 25.64
CA GLU A 595 38.55 1.06 26.20
C GLU A 595 38.37 1.52 27.66
N ILE A 596 38.83 0.68 28.60
CA ILE A 596 38.89 1.03 30.03
C ILE A 596 40.27 1.60 30.33
N SER A 597 40.32 2.82 30.87
CA SER A 597 41.55 3.43 31.40
C SER A 597 41.55 3.42 32.93
N ALA A 598 42.57 2.82 33.52
CA ALA A 598 42.81 2.77 34.96
C ALA A 598 44.26 3.22 35.24
N GLY A 599 44.42 4.51 35.56
CA GLY A 599 45.74 5.15 35.62
C GLY A 599 46.43 5.12 34.25
N GLU A 600 47.69 4.67 34.21
CA GLU A 600 48.46 4.50 32.97
C GLU A 600 48.09 3.24 32.18
N THR A 601 47.31 2.31 32.76
CA THR A 601 46.96 1.04 32.12
C THR A 601 45.67 1.17 31.31
N LYS A 602 45.70 0.68 30.07
CA LYS A 602 44.54 0.60 29.17
C LYS A 602 44.17 -0.85 28.87
N VAL A 603 42.88 -1.16 28.90
CA VAL A 603 42.34 -2.49 28.60
C VAL A 603 41.17 -2.36 27.62
N ASP A 604 41.30 -2.98 26.45
CA ASP A 604 40.22 -3.10 25.47
C ASP A 604 39.36 -4.34 25.79
N LEU A 605 38.06 -4.14 25.99
CA LEU A 605 37.07 -5.21 26.09
C LEU A 605 36.23 -5.31 24.81
N LEU A 606 35.92 -6.53 24.39
CA LEU A 606 35.09 -6.79 23.20
C LEU A 606 33.60 -6.68 23.57
N ILE A 607 32.83 -5.95 22.76
CA ILE A 607 31.37 -5.85 22.88
C ILE A 607 30.71 -6.72 21.81
N THR A 608 29.69 -7.50 22.19
CA THR A 608 28.78 -8.16 21.24
C THR A 608 27.32 -7.91 21.59
N TYR A 609 26.49 -7.81 20.55
CA TYR A 609 25.07 -7.46 20.66
C TYR A 609 24.19 -8.65 20.27
N ASP A 610 23.19 -8.97 21.11
CA ASP A 610 22.22 -10.03 20.79
C ASP A 610 21.17 -9.48 19.80
N LYS A 611 21.17 -10.01 18.57
CA LYS A 611 20.11 -9.83 17.57
C LYS A 611 19.73 -8.37 17.23
N LEU A 612 20.72 -7.53 16.90
CA LEU A 612 20.45 -6.26 16.23
C LEU A 612 19.73 -6.48 14.89
N PRO A 613 18.81 -5.59 14.47
CA PRO A 613 18.24 -5.61 13.12
C PRO A 613 19.33 -5.51 12.03
N ASP A 614 19.05 -6.10 10.87
CA ASP A 614 19.95 -6.05 9.72
C ASP A 614 20.23 -4.60 9.29
N VAL A 615 21.42 -4.39 8.73
CA VAL A 615 21.87 -3.09 8.21
C VAL A 615 21.32 -2.92 6.80
N CYS A 616 20.64 -1.81 6.52
CA CYS A 616 20.22 -1.46 5.17
C CYS A 616 21.45 -1.18 4.29
N PHE A 617 21.55 -1.87 3.15
CA PHE A 617 22.72 -1.79 2.27
C PHE A 617 22.88 -0.41 1.61
N ALA A 618 21.77 0.28 1.33
CA ALA A 618 21.76 1.58 0.64
C ALA A 618 22.10 2.79 1.54
N CYS A 619 21.84 2.73 2.85
CA CYS A 619 22.01 3.87 3.76
C CYS A 619 22.88 3.58 5.01
N HIS A 620 23.34 2.34 5.17
CA HIS A 620 24.11 1.82 6.30
C HIS A 620 23.47 1.98 7.70
N LYS A 621 22.17 2.33 7.79
CA LYS A 621 21.41 2.40 9.05
C LYS A 621 20.65 1.11 9.29
N ARG A 622 20.39 0.78 10.56
CA ARG A 622 19.61 -0.40 10.96
C ARG A 622 18.13 -0.06 11.11
N GLY A 623 17.27 -1.06 10.90
CA GLY A 623 15.84 -0.95 11.22
C GLY A 623 14.88 -0.72 10.04
N HIS A 624 15.37 -0.74 8.79
CA HIS A 624 14.51 -0.84 7.62
C HIS A 624 15.16 -1.70 6.52
N PRO A 625 14.38 -2.41 5.68
CA PRO A 625 14.91 -3.01 4.46
C PRO A 625 15.29 -1.93 3.44
N GLU A 626 16.07 -2.33 2.43
CA GLU A 626 16.40 -1.49 1.28
C GLU A 626 15.13 -1.00 0.58
N THR A 627 14.90 0.31 0.61
CA THR A 627 13.78 0.97 -0.06
C THR A 627 14.12 1.18 -1.53
N LEU A 628 13.39 0.45 -2.39
CA LEU A 628 13.19 0.77 -3.80
C LEU A 628 11.87 1.53 -3.95
#